data_AF-A0A2U1QCP4-F1
#
_entry.id   AF-A0A2U1QCP4-F1
#
_cell.length_a   1.000
_cell.length_b   1.000
_cell.length_c   1.000
_cell.angle_alpha   90.00
_cell.angle_beta   90.00
_cell.angle_gamma   90.00
#
_symmetry.space_group_name_H-M   'P 1'
#
loop_
_entity.id
_entity.type
_entity.pdbx_description
1 polymer ?
#
loop_
_entity_poly.entity_id
_entity_poly.type
_entity_poly.pdbx_seq_one_letter_code
_entity_poly.pdbx_strand_id
1 'polypeptide(L)'
;MELAHKVHIELAPVLLMYKNVVRSRYNCWKQMTIPYLRHVSDEIEDALDIVCESRYLTLTQVWIAYENESHSSLVDTQKKRTFALKLVGYCLGSDDEDLLFSIKDYSNTCDTFPLEMGEGLAGKTLETYEAHFCKDINELSDNGLLSSLPANNKCSCITICLRSIHSGDNVDYEFEFLWPQKRDYLILLESLLLTLNKCLPSFNFASGAYLPWP
;
A
#
# COMPACT_ATOMS: atom_id res chain seq x y z
N MET A 1 3.67 19.82 -30.84
CA MET A 1 3.52 18.38 -31.17
C MET A 1 4.85 17.62 -31.14
N GLU A 2 5.99 18.27 -31.40
CA GLU A 2 7.31 17.60 -31.48
C GLU A 2 7.97 17.30 -30.12
N LEU A 3 7.70 18.11 -29.07
CA LEU A 3 8.23 17.86 -27.71
C LEU A 3 7.61 16.63 -27.04
N ALA A 4 6.31 16.40 -27.19
CA ALA A 4 5.62 15.25 -26.57
C ALA A 4 6.10 13.91 -27.13
N HIS A 5 6.43 13.87 -28.43
CA HIS A 5 6.96 12.67 -29.07
C HIS A 5 8.41 12.38 -28.63
N LYS A 6 9.20 13.43 -28.37
CA LYS A 6 10.59 13.31 -27.91
C LYS A 6 10.69 12.84 -26.45
N VAL A 7 9.80 13.34 -25.58
CA VAL A 7 9.68 12.89 -24.18
C VAL A 7 9.24 11.42 -24.09
N HIS A 8 8.34 10.96 -24.96
CA HIS A 8 7.89 9.58 -24.96
C HIS A 8 8.97 8.58 -25.41
N ILE A 9 9.85 8.99 -26.33
CA ILE A 9 10.97 8.17 -26.82
C ILE A 9 12.09 8.08 -25.78
N GLU A 10 12.40 9.16 -25.06
CA GLU A 10 13.45 9.16 -24.02
C GLU A 10 13.04 8.42 -22.74
N LEU A 11 11.76 8.38 -22.39
CA LEU A 11 11.26 7.69 -21.19
C LEU A 11 10.92 6.20 -21.42
N ALA A 12 10.79 5.76 -22.67
CA ALA A 12 10.46 4.36 -23.01
C ALA A 12 11.46 3.32 -22.45
N PRO A 13 12.80 3.55 -22.45
CA PRO A 13 13.76 2.63 -21.86
C PRO A 13 13.65 2.55 -20.33
N VAL A 14 13.33 3.68 -19.68
CA VAL A 14 13.09 3.77 -18.23
C VAL A 14 11.81 3.02 -17.88
N LEU A 15 10.71 3.25 -18.61
CA LEU A 15 9.44 2.51 -18.50
C LEU A 15 9.60 1.00 -18.74
N LEU A 16 10.47 0.59 -19.68
CA LEU A 16 10.76 -0.83 -19.95
C LEU A 16 11.60 -1.47 -18.83
N MET A 17 12.54 -0.73 -18.24
CA MET A 17 13.25 -1.16 -17.03
C MET A 17 12.30 -1.29 -15.84
N TYR A 18 11.37 -0.34 -15.65
CA TYR A 18 10.32 -0.39 -14.63
C TYR A 18 9.43 -1.63 -14.80
N LYS A 19 8.94 -1.90 -16.02
CA LYS A 19 8.17 -3.12 -16.33
C LYS A 19 8.95 -4.41 -16.05
N ASN A 20 10.27 -4.40 -16.20
CA ASN A 20 11.13 -5.56 -15.93
C ASN A 20 11.43 -5.74 -14.43
N VAL A 21 11.50 -4.66 -13.64
CA VAL A 21 11.56 -4.71 -12.18
C VAL A 21 10.25 -5.20 -11.59
N VAL A 22 9.10 -4.74 -12.13
CA VAL A 22 7.77 -5.31 -11.84
C VAL A 22 7.75 -6.81 -12.16
N ARG A 23 8.40 -7.24 -13.26
CA ARG A 23 8.54 -8.66 -13.64
C ARG A 23 9.39 -9.53 -12.70
N SER A 24 10.31 -8.94 -11.94
CA SER A 24 11.10 -9.70 -10.96
C SER A 24 10.32 -10.00 -9.66
N ARG A 25 9.20 -9.31 -9.42
CA ARG A 25 8.36 -9.43 -8.21
C ARG A 25 7.35 -10.58 -8.25
N TYR A 26 7.17 -11.22 -9.42
CA TYR A 26 6.31 -12.40 -9.61
C TYR A 26 6.72 -13.66 -8.81
N ASN A 27 7.87 -13.65 -8.13
CA ASN A 27 8.39 -14.84 -7.45
C ASN A 27 7.92 -15.00 -5.99
N CYS A 28 7.52 -13.94 -5.28
CA CYS A 28 6.98 -14.08 -3.92
C CYS A 28 5.52 -14.59 -3.93
N TRP A 29 4.75 -14.21 -4.97
CA TRP A 29 3.34 -14.56 -5.10
C TRP A 29 3.08 -16.06 -5.40
N LYS A 30 4.08 -16.82 -5.85
CA LYS A 30 3.88 -18.26 -6.13
C LYS A 30 3.53 -19.09 -4.89
N GLN A 31 3.61 -18.55 -3.67
CA GLN A 31 3.28 -19.29 -2.45
C GLN A 31 1.84 -19.09 -1.93
N MET A 32 1.07 -18.13 -2.44
CA MET A 32 -0.35 -17.96 -2.08
C MET A 32 -1.21 -17.79 -3.34
N THR A 33 -1.34 -18.88 -4.11
CA THR A 33 -2.26 -18.90 -5.25
C THR A 33 -3.67 -19.17 -4.74
N ILE A 34 -4.33 -18.15 -4.21
CA ILE A 34 -5.74 -18.21 -3.88
C ILE A 34 -6.53 -17.70 -5.09
N PRO A 35 -7.22 -18.56 -5.87
CA PRO A 35 -7.81 -18.17 -7.16
C PRO A 35 -8.81 -17.01 -7.08
N TYR A 36 -9.49 -16.82 -5.95
CA TYR A 36 -10.45 -15.72 -5.76
C TYR A 36 -9.79 -14.34 -5.67
N LEU A 37 -8.50 -14.26 -5.32
CA LEU A 37 -7.80 -12.98 -5.21
C LEU A 37 -7.36 -12.43 -6.55
N ARG A 38 -7.26 -13.25 -7.62
CA ARG A 38 -6.65 -12.82 -8.89
C ARG A 38 -7.33 -11.58 -9.49
N HIS A 39 -8.65 -11.61 -9.65
CA HIS A 39 -9.38 -10.48 -10.23
C HIS A 39 -9.28 -9.22 -9.40
N VAL A 40 -9.26 -9.37 -8.07
CA VAL A 40 -9.18 -8.26 -7.13
C VAL A 40 -7.76 -7.68 -7.11
N SER A 41 -6.75 -8.53 -7.17
CA SER A 41 -5.35 -8.14 -7.29
C SER A 41 -5.08 -7.40 -8.60
N ASP A 42 -5.62 -7.85 -9.74
CA ASP A 42 -5.46 -7.16 -11.03
C ASP A 42 -6.07 -5.73 -10.95
N GLU A 43 -7.27 -5.58 -10.38
CA GLU A 43 -7.91 -4.26 -10.19
C GLU A 43 -7.10 -3.36 -9.24
N ILE A 44 -6.54 -3.92 -8.17
CA ILE A 44 -5.66 -3.21 -7.24
C ILE A 44 -4.37 -2.76 -7.94
N GLU A 45 -3.70 -3.65 -8.67
CA GLU A 45 -2.45 -3.34 -9.38
C GLU A 45 -2.65 -2.21 -10.38
N ASP A 46 -3.70 -2.28 -11.21
CA ASP A 46 -4.06 -1.23 -12.17
C ASP A 46 -4.33 0.12 -11.47
N ALA A 47 -5.02 0.09 -10.32
CA ALA A 47 -5.30 1.29 -9.54
C ALA A 47 -4.03 1.90 -8.93
N LEU A 48 -3.14 1.08 -8.37
CA LEU A 48 -1.88 1.53 -7.78
C LEU A 48 -0.96 2.15 -8.83
N ASP A 49 -0.87 1.56 -10.03
CA ASP A 49 -0.10 2.13 -11.14
C ASP A 49 -0.62 3.55 -11.50
N ILE A 50 -1.93 3.69 -11.69
CA ILE A 50 -2.54 4.99 -12.02
C ILE A 50 -2.35 6.02 -10.90
N VAL A 51 -2.55 5.62 -9.64
CA VAL A 51 -2.45 6.51 -8.49
C VAL A 51 -1.00 6.95 -8.24
N CYS A 52 -0.04 6.02 -8.31
CA CYS A 52 1.39 6.32 -8.21
C CYS A 52 1.83 7.35 -9.24
N GLU A 53 1.50 7.12 -10.52
CA GLU A 53 1.94 7.99 -11.61
C GLU A 53 1.24 9.35 -11.58
N SER A 54 -0.09 9.37 -11.43
CA SER A 54 -0.86 10.61 -11.52
C SER A 54 -0.69 11.52 -10.30
N ARG A 55 -0.33 10.95 -9.14
CA ARG A 55 -0.20 11.68 -7.87
C ARG A 55 1.23 11.78 -7.38
N TYR A 56 2.21 11.27 -8.13
CA TYR A 56 3.63 11.30 -7.77
C TYR A 56 3.89 10.83 -6.33
N LEU A 57 3.24 9.74 -5.91
CA LEU A 57 3.39 9.19 -4.56
C LEU A 57 4.70 8.42 -4.50
N THR A 58 5.43 8.53 -3.39
CA THR A 58 6.73 7.86 -3.27
C THR A 58 6.58 6.37 -3.00
N LEU A 59 5.55 6.00 -2.24
CA LEU A 59 5.18 4.61 -2.00
C LEU A 59 3.66 4.47 -2.02
N THR A 60 3.20 3.39 -2.62
CA THR A 60 1.87 2.84 -2.42
C THR A 60 1.99 1.35 -2.14
N GLN A 61 1.28 0.83 -1.16
CA GLN A 61 1.26 -0.61 -0.90
C GLN A 61 -0.06 -1.04 -0.30
N VAL A 62 -0.38 -2.31 -0.49
CA VAL A 62 -1.63 -2.91 -0.01
C VAL A 62 -1.32 -4.07 0.89
N TRP A 63 -2.07 -4.17 1.98
CA TRP A 63 -1.97 -5.19 3.00
C TRP A 63 -3.29 -5.94 3.12
N ILE A 64 -3.21 -7.22 3.47
CA ILE A 64 -4.38 -8.07 3.76
C ILE A 64 -4.24 -8.71 5.13
N ALA A 65 -5.36 -8.89 5.82
CA ALA A 65 -5.38 -9.67 7.05
C ALA A 65 -5.25 -11.17 6.75
N TYR A 66 -4.43 -11.85 7.53
CA TYR A 66 -4.19 -13.29 7.46
C TYR A 66 -4.26 -13.92 8.84
N GLU A 67 -5.14 -14.91 9.03
CA GLU A 67 -5.19 -15.72 10.24
C GLU A 67 -4.16 -16.83 10.18
N ASN A 68 -3.24 -16.87 11.15
CA ASN A 68 -2.37 -18.01 11.33
C ASN A 68 -2.95 -18.93 12.41
N GLU A 69 -3.37 -20.14 12.02
CA GLU A 69 -3.72 -21.18 12.97
C GLU A 69 -2.43 -21.78 13.55
N SER A 70 -1.98 -21.23 14.68
CA SER A 70 -0.87 -21.86 15.41
C SER A 70 -1.31 -23.25 15.90
N HIS A 71 -0.70 -24.30 15.35
CA HIS A 71 -0.84 -25.67 15.85
C HIS A 71 -0.01 -25.84 17.14
N SER A 72 -0.39 -25.14 18.21
CA SER A 72 0.17 -25.36 19.54
C SER A 72 -0.56 -26.54 20.19
N SER A 73 0.11 -27.69 20.27
CA SER A 73 -0.46 -28.96 20.74
C SER A 73 -0.47 -29.16 22.26
N LEU A 74 -0.54 -28.09 23.06
CA LEU A 74 -0.53 -28.20 24.53
C LEU A 74 -1.47 -27.17 25.18
N VAL A 75 -2.63 -27.68 25.62
CA VAL A 75 -3.51 -27.20 26.72
C VAL A 75 -4.14 -25.80 26.56
N ASP A 76 -5.46 -25.80 26.29
CA ASP A 76 -6.46 -24.76 26.59
C ASP A 76 -6.03 -23.29 26.46
N THR A 77 -5.87 -22.82 25.22
CA THR A 77 -6.37 -21.53 24.69
C THR A 77 -5.77 -21.33 23.30
N GLN A 78 -6.45 -21.80 22.25
CA GLN A 78 -6.04 -21.53 20.88
C GLN A 78 -6.27 -20.04 20.58
N LYS A 79 -5.29 -19.19 20.90
CA LYS A 79 -5.31 -17.78 20.45
C LYS A 79 -4.96 -17.76 18.97
N LYS A 80 -5.99 -17.70 18.12
CA LYS A 80 -5.84 -17.29 16.72
C LYS A 80 -5.10 -15.95 16.71
N ARG A 81 -3.97 -15.88 16.01
CA ARG A 81 -3.27 -14.62 15.78
C ARG A 81 -3.49 -14.22 14.33
N THR A 82 -3.96 -13.00 14.15
CA THR A 82 -4.12 -12.36 12.85
C THR A 82 -2.92 -11.47 12.61
N PHE A 83 -2.43 -11.45 11.37
CA PHE A 83 -1.31 -10.64 10.94
C PHE A 83 -1.70 -9.88 9.67
N ALA A 84 -1.06 -8.74 9.41
CA ALA A 84 -1.12 -8.07 8.12
C ALA A 84 0.03 -8.55 7.23
N LEU A 85 -0.31 -9.01 6.03
CA LEU A 85 0.64 -9.40 4.99
C LEU A 85 0.59 -8.39 3.86
N LYS A 86 1.75 -7.92 3.41
CA LYS A 86 1.84 -7.09 2.21
C LYS A 86 1.44 -7.92 0.99
N LEU A 87 0.41 -7.47 0.28
CA LEU A 87 -0.09 -8.06 -0.96
C LEU A 87 0.72 -7.56 -2.16
N VAL A 88 0.85 -6.24 -2.29
CA VAL A 88 1.54 -5.59 -3.42
C VAL A 88 2.05 -4.22 -2.98
N GLY A 89 3.08 -3.68 -3.65
CA GLY A 89 3.50 -2.30 -3.43
C GLY A 89 4.39 -1.76 -4.53
N TYR A 90 4.36 -0.45 -4.72
CA TYR A 90 5.02 0.31 -5.78
C TYR A 90 5.76 1.50 -5.17
N CYS A 91 7.01 1.70 -5.57
CA CYS A 91 7.78 2.89 -5.21
C CYS A 91 8.06 3.69 -6.48
N LEU A 92 7.59 4.93 -6.54
CA LEU A 92 7.93 5.85 -7.62
C LEU A 92 9.29 6.50 -7.33
N GLY A 93 10.04 6.85 -8.37
CA GLY A 93 11.26 7.64 -8.24
C GLY A 93 10.99 8.97 -7.50
N SER A 94 11.93 9.34 -6.64
CA SER A 94 11.98 10.64 -5.97
C SER A 94 13.25 11.35 -6.42
N ASP A 95 13.19 12.68 -6.55
CA ASP A 95 14.37 13.52 -6.81
C ASP A 95 15.37 13.52 -5.63
N ASP A 96 14.91 13.03 -4.48
CA ASP A 96 15.69 12.79 -3.28
C ASP A 96 16.07 11.29 -3.23
N GLU A 97 17.33 10.97 -3.60
CA GLU A 97 17.84 9.60 -3.68
C GLU A 97 17.91 8.91 -2.30
N ASP A 98 18.28 9.64 -1.26
CA ASP A 98 18.35 9.12 0.11
C ASP A 98 16.96 8.72 0.59
N LEU A 99 15.97 9.60 0.37
CA LEU A 99 14.57 9.32 0.68
C LEU A 99 14.06 8.10 -0.10
N LEU A 100 14.39 8.01 -1.40
CA LEU A 100 13.99 6.89 -2.25
C LEU A 100 14.59 5.57 -1.75
N PHE A 101 15.86 5.58 -1.35
CA PHE A 101 16.54 4.41 -0.82
C PHE A 101 15.87 3.92 0.45
N SER A 102 15.60 4.81 1.40
CA SER A 102 14.94 4.45 2.66
C SER A 102 13.54 3.90 2.46
N ILE A 103 12.74 4.52 1.57
CA ILE A 103 11.38 4.05 1.29
C ILE A 103 11.38 2.69 0.60
N LYS A 104 12.34 2.44 -0.30
CA LYS A 104 12.53 1.11 -0.90
C LYS A 104 12.92 0.08 0.14
N ASP A 105 13.83 0.41 1.06
CA ASP A 105 14.25 -0.49 2.13
C ASP A 105 13.09 -0.83 3.08
N TYR A 106 12.29 0.17 3.46
CA TYR A 106 11.05 -0.01 4.21
C TYR A 106 10.09 -0.95 3.47
N SER A 107 9.78 -0.67 2.19
CA SER A 107 8.85 -1.50 1.41
C SER A 107 9.35 -2.94 1.23
N ASN A 108 10.66 -3.14 1.05
CA ASN A 108 11.26 -4.48 0.97
C ASN A 108 11.20 -5.22 2.31
N THR A 109 11.35 -4.49 3.42
CA THR A 109 11.22 -5.05 4.77
C THR A 109 9.78 -5.54 5.00
N CYS A 110 8.78 -4.78 4.54
CA CYS A 110 7.37 -5.18 4.57
C CYS A 110 7.07 -6.47 3.76
N ASP A 111 7.89 -6.82 2.76
CA ASP A 111 7.76 -8.11 2.04
C ASP A 111 8.22 -9.31 2.89
N THR A 112 9.05 -9.07 3.92
CA THR A 112 9.67 -10.12 4.74
C THR A 112 8.98 -10.29 6.09
N PHE A 113 8.48 -9.20 6.67
CA PHE A 113 7.97 -9.18 8.04
C PHE A 113 6.46 -8.88 8.06
N PRO A 114 5.60 -9.86 8.40
CA PRO A 114 4.21 -9.58 8.70
C PRO A 114 4.09 -8.62 9.89
N LEU A 115 3.07 -7.77 9.87
CA LEU A 115 2.75 -6.91 11.02
C LEU A 115 1.75 -7.61 11.94
N GLU A 116 1.89 -7.45 13.25
CA GLU A 116 0.79 -7.80 14.15
C GLU A 116 -0.40 -6.84 13.93
N MET A 117 -1.63 -7.32 14.10
CA MET A 117 -2.79 -6.42 14.07
C MET A 117 -2.66 -5.36 15.17
N GLY A 118 -2.97 -4.10 14.82
CA GLY A 118 -2.72 -2.94 15.68
C GLY A 118 -1.29 -2.37 15.59
N GLU A 119 -0.34 -3.07 14.96
CA GLU A 119 1.03 -2.58 14.78
C GLU A 119 1.11 -1.60 13.60
N GLY A 120 1.74 -0.44 13.84
CA GLY A 120 1.86 0.61 12.83
C GLY A 120 0.50 1.15 12.36
N LEU A 121 0.50 1.96 11.30
CA LEU A 121 -0.75 2.49 10.75
C LEU A 121 -1.53 1.43 9.96
N ALA A 122 -0.83 0.59 9.20
CA ALA A 122 -1.42 -0.50 8.41
C ALA A 122 -2.16 -1.51 9.31
N GLY A 123 -1.49 -2.06 10.33
CA GLY A 123 -2.09 -3.02 11.26
C GLY A 123 -3.24 -2.41 12.06
N LYS A 124 -3.12 -1.14 12.49
CA LYS A 124 -4.21 -0.43 13.19
C LYS A 124 -5.42 -0.16 12.28
N THR A 125 -5.18 0.16 11.01
CA THR A 125 -6.24 0.42 10.03
C THR A 125 -7.00 -0.87 9.69
N LEU A 126 -6.30 -2.00 9.59
CA LEU A 126 -6.95 -3.31 9.45
C LEU A 126 -7.73 -3.73 10.71
N GLU A 127 -7.31 -3.29 11.90
CA GLU A 127 -7.99 -3.62 13.17
C GLU A 127 -9.27 -2.80 13.37
N THR A 128 -9.22 -1.51 13.03
CA THR A 128 -10.30 -0.55 13.32
C THR A 128 -11.20 -0.28 12.12
N TYR A 129 -10.74 -0.63 10.90
CA TYR A 129 -11.34 -0.28 9.62
C TYR A 129 -11.42 1.23 9.34
N GLU A 130 -10.81 2.06 10.19
CA GLU A 130 -10.79 3.52 10.07
C GLU A 130 -9.57 4.00 9.29
N ALA A 131 -9.76 5.06 8.49
CA ALA A 131 -8.65 5.72 7.81
C ALA A 131 -7.78 6.46 8.82
N HIS A 132 -6.45 6.34 8.69
CA HIS A 132 -5.51 7.05 9.54
C HIS A 132 -4.59 7.93 8.69
N PHE A 133 -4.47 9.19 9.09
CA PHE A 133 -3.52 10.14 8.48
C PHE A 133 -2.42 10.46 9.48
N CYS A 134 -1.18 10.40 9.01
CA CYS A 134 0.00 10.82 9.75
C CYS A 134 0.73 11.89 8.94
N LYS A 135 0.85 13.07 9.53
CA LYS A 135 1.52 14.19 8.86
C LYS A 135 3.03 13.98 8.77
N ASP A 136 3.64 13.44 9.81
CA ASP A 136 5.06 13.14 9.87
C ASP A 136 5.29 11.73 10.39
N ILE A 137 5.71 10.84 9.50
CA ILE A 137 5.97 9.44 9.86
C ILE A 137 7.03 9.27 10.96
N ASN A 138 7.89 10.26 11.19
CA ASN A 138 8.86 10.22 12.28
C ASN A 138 8.20 10.38 13.65
N GLU A 139 6.95 10.87 13.73
CA GLU A 139 6.16 10.91 14.96
C GLU A 139 5.65 9.53 15.38
N LEU A 140 5.79 8.52 14.51
CA LEU A 140 5.40 7.13 14.80
C LEU A 140 6.50 6.37 15.57
N SER A 141 7.42 7.09 16.23
CA SER A 141 8.76 6.66 16.68
C SER A 141 8.86 5.48 17.65
N ASP A 142 7.75 4.85 18.03
CA ASP A 142 7.72 3.65 18.89
C ASP A 142 7.08 2.41 18.22
N ASN A 143 6.72 2.49 16.93
CA ASN A 143 5.89 1.48 16.26
C ASN A 143 6.65 0.71 15.14
N GLY A 144 7.50 -0.25 15.52
CA GLY A 144 7.93 -1.34 14.62
C GLY A 144 8.74 -0.95 13.37
N LEU A 145 8.40 -1.55 12.22
CA LEU A 145 9.14 -1.52 10.94
C LEU A 145 9.48 -0.11 10.39
N LEU A 146 8.75 0.91 10.83
CA LEU A 146 8.97 2.31 10.44
C LEU A 146 10.27 2.90 11.02
N SER A 147 10.84 2.26 12.04
CA SER A 147 12.16 2.61 12.60
C SER A 147 13.33 2.48 11.60
N SER A 148 13.11 1.80 10.46
CA SER A 148 14.07 1.73 9.36
C SER A 148 14.17 3.04 8.54
N LEU A 149 13.18 3.94 8.66
CA LEU A 149 13.18 5.22 7.95
C LEU A 149 14.03 6.26 8.71
N PRO A 150 15.04 6.88 8.06
CA PRO A 150 15.84 7.94 8.64
C PRO A 150 15.00 9.11 9.18
N ALA A 151 15.35 9.60 10.36
CA ALA A 151 14.64 10.68 11.06
C ALA A 151 14.57 12.02 10.30
N ASN A 152 15.36 12.20 9.25
CA ASN A 152 15.34 13.38 8.39
C ASN A 152 14.33 13.28 7.22
N ASN A 153 13.71 12.11 7.01
CA ASN A 153 12.77 11.88 5.94
C ASN A 153 11.38 12.40 6.32
N LYS A 154 11.08 13.64 5.90
CA LYS A 154 9.78 14.27 6.12
C LYS A 154 8.74 13.77 5.13
N CYS A 155 8.08 12.67 5.48
CA CYS A 155 6.97 12.12 4.72
C CYS A 155 5.68 12.12 5.53
N SER A 156 4.58 12.26 4.81
CA SER A 156 3.23 12.02 5.31
C SER A 156 2.74 10.66 4.82
N CYS A 157 1.84 10.06 5.57
CA CYS A 157 1.23 8.77 5.26
C CYS A 157 -0.30 8.86 5.44
N ILE A 158 -1.05 8.19 4.58
CA ILE A 158 -2.44 7.82 4.85
C ILE A 158 -2.64 6.33 4.61
N THR A 159 -3.38 5.71 5.51
CA THR A 159 -3.85 4.33 5.41
C THR A 159 -5.37 4.31 5.34
N ILE A 160 -5.95 3.51 4.45
CA ILE A 160 -7.40 3.34 4.31
C ILE A 160 -7.74 1.87 4.19
N CYS A 161 -8.86 1.43 4.78
CA CYS A 161 -9.32 0.05 4.68
C CYS A 161 -10.50 -0.05 3.72
N LEU A 162 -10.36 -0.86 2.67
CA LEU A 162 -11.37 -1.10 1.65
C LEU A 162 -11.72 -2.59 1.55
N ARG A 163 -12.95 -2.87 1.12
CA ARG A 163 -13.45 -4.22 0.85
C ARG A 163 -14.00 -4.29 -0.57
N SER A 164 -13.54 -5.27 -1.34
CA SER A 164 -14.10 -5.53 -2.67
C SER A 164 -15.42 -6.30 -2.55
N ILE A 165 -16.42 -5.95 -3.36
CA ILE A 165 -17.68 -6.68 -3.48
C ILE A 165 -17.52 -8.04 -4.19
N HIS A 166 -16.37 -8.28 -4.85
CA HIS A 166 -16.06 -9.52 -5.55
C HIS A 166 -15.29 -10.52 -4.69
N SER A 167 -14.54 -10.02 -3.70
CA SER A 167 -14.04 -10.87 -2.63
C SER A 167 -15.25 -11.34 -1.85
N GLY A 168 -15.37 -12.63 -1.52
CA GLY A 168 -16.36 -13.01 -0.49
C GLY A 168 -16.16 -12.13 0.76
N ASP A 169 -17.20 -11.93 1.56
CA ASP A 169 -17.35 -10.94 2.66
C ASP A 169 -16.23 -10.88 3.75
N ASN A 170 -15.08 -11.52 3.56
CA ASN A 170 -14.07 -11.79 4.59
C ASN A 170 -12.66 -11.26 4.28
N VAL A 171 -12.43 -10.47 3.21
CA VAL A 171 -11.09 -9.92 2.93
C VAL A 171 -11.11 -8.41 2.95
N ASP A 172 -10.36 -7.87 3.90
CA ASP A 172 -10.08 -6.44 4.03
C ASP A 172 -8.72 -6.11 3.41
N TYR A 173 -8.71 -5.06 2.61
CA TYR A 173 -7.53 -4.56 1.91
C TYR A 173 -7.20 -3.19 2.47
N GLU A 174 -6.06 -3.08 3.16
CA GLU A 174 -5.56 -1.81 3.64
C GLU A 174 -4.59 -1.23 2.63
N PHE A 175 -4.84 0.02 2.22
CA PHE A 175 -4.02 0.74 1.28
C PHE A 175 -3.24 1.82 2.00
N GLU A 176 -1.93 1.71 1.93
CA GLU A 176 -0.96 2.64 2.49
C GLU A 176 -0.35 3.50 1.38
N PHE A 177 -0.41 4.82 1.55
CA PHE A 177 0.16 5.79 0.64
C PHE A 177 1.09 6.73 1.38
N LEU A 178 2.28 6.97 0.82
CA LEU A 178 3.30 7.82 1.44
C LEU A 178 3.88 8.80 0.42
N TRP A 179 4.05 10.05 0.86
CA TRP A 179 4.55 11.14 0.02
C TRP A 179 5.36 12.17 0.82
N PRO A 180 6.21 12.99 0.16
CA PRO A 180 7.00 14.01 0.83
C PRO A 180 6.12 15.17 1.31
N GLN A 181 6.39 15.72 2.50
CA GLN A 181 5.61 16.82 3.12
C GLN A 181 5.60 18.16 2.36
N LYS A 182 6.30 18.27 1.23
CA LYS A 182 6.39 19.52 0.44
C LYS A 182 5.08 19.88 -0.27
N ARG A 183 4.04 19.04 -0.19
CA ARG A 183 2.77 19.21 -0.91
C ARG A 183 1.64 19.67 0.01
N ASP A 184 0.67 20.36 -0.57
CA ASP A 184 -0.62 20.58 0.09
C ASP A 184 -1.35 19.26 0.24
N TYR A 185 -1.41 18.75 1.47
CA TYR A 185 -1.96 17.43 1.76
C TYR A 185 -3.47 17.38 1.56
N LEU A 186 -4.21 18.49 1.70
CA LEU A 186 -5.67 18.49 1.54
C LEU A 186 -6.04 18.23 0.08
N ILE A 187 -5.40 18.96 -0.84
CA ILE A 187 -5.60 18.80 -2.29
C ILE A 187 -5.14 17.41 -2.73
N LEU A 188 -3.99 16.94 -2.22
CA LEU A 188 -3.50 15.61 -2.55
C LEU A 188 -4.47 14.52 -2.10
N LEU A 189 -4.95 14.58 -0.86
CA LEU A 189 -5.89 13.60 -0.29
C LEU A 189 -7.21 13.57 -1.05
N GLU A 190 -7.82 14.72 -1.33
CA GLU A 190 -9.05 14.79 -2.12
C GLU A 190 -8.85 14.15 -3.50
N SER A 191 -7.75 14.53 -4.17
CA SER A 191 -7.43 14.01 -5.50
C SER A 191 -7.10 12.52 -5.51
N LEU A 192 -6.47 12.00 -4.45
CA LEU A 192 -6.15 10.60 -4.24
C LEU A 192 -7.44 9.78 -4.09
N LEU A 193 -8.34 10.21 -3.20
CA LEU A 193 -9.60 9.53 -2.94
C LEU A 193 -10.50 9.51 -4.19
N LEU A 194 -10.56 10.61 -4.95
CA LEU A 194 -11.27 10.66 -6.23
C LEU A 194 -10.68 9.69 -7.27
N THR A 195 -9.36 9.60 -7.37
CA THR A 195 -8.71 8.65 -8.28
C THR A 195 -8.99 7.21 -7.86
N LEU A 196 -8.84 6.89 -6.57
CA LEU A 196 -9.09 5.55 -6.05
C LEU A 196 -10.54 5.13 -6.30
N ASN A 197 -11.51 5.99 -6.03
CA ASN A 197 -12.92 5.71 -6.30
C ASN A 197 -13.18 5.42 -7.80
N LYS A 198 -12.49 6.13 -8.70
CA LYS A 198 -12.60 5.89 -10.14
C LYS A 198 -11.95 4.57 -10.57
N CYS A 199 -10.82 4.21 -9.97
CA CYS A 199 -10.02 3.04 -10.35
C CYS A 199 -10.46 1.74 -9.66
N LEU A 200 -11.14 1.85 -8.51
CA LEU A 200 -11.59 0.73 -7.68
C LEU A 200 -13.13 0.72 -7.53
N PRO A 201 -13.91 0.70 -8.62
CA PRO A 201 -15.36 0.76 -8.55
C PRO A 201 -15.99 -0.44 -7.83
N SER A 202 -15.25 -1.55 -7.68
CA SER A 202 -15.71 -2.71 -6.93
C SER A 202 -15.46 -2.61 -5.42
N PHE A 203 -14.85 -1.53 -4.93
CA PHE A 203 -14.45 -1.39 -3.53
C PHE A 203 -15.30 -0.38 -2.77
N ASN A 204 -15.52 -0.67 -1.49
CA ASN A 204 -16.14 0.24 -0.52
C ASN A 204 -15.28 0.34 0.74
N PHE A 205 -15.45 1.40 1.53
CA PHE A 205 -14.79 1.49 2.85
C PHE A 205 -15.24 0.36 3.77
N ALA A 206 -14.27 -0.32 4.39
CA ALA A 206 -14.53 -1.43 5.29
C ALA A 206 -15.27 -1.01 6.58
N SER A 207 -15.15 0.25 6.98
CA SER A 207 -15.90 0.84 8.10
C SER A 207 -17.42 0.93 7.86
N GLY A 208 -17.89 0.67 6.64
CA GLY A 208 -19.28 0.88 6.25
C GLY A 208 -19.67 2.35 6.15
N ALA A 209 -18.71 3.27 6.27
CA ALA A 209 -18.93 4.69 6.03
C ALA A 209 -19.34 4.90 4.56
N TYR A 210 -20.63 5.19 4.36
CA TYR A 210 -21.12 5.77 3.12
C TYR A 210 -20.66 7.23 3.09
N LEU A 211 -19.40 7.47 2.71
CA LEU A 211 -19.05 8.77 2.22
C LEU A 211 -19.58 8.81 0.79
N PRO A 212 -20.59 9.64 0.45
CA PRO A 212 -20.72 10.04 -0.94
C PRO A 212 -19.36 10.66 -1.26
N TRP A 213 -18.58 9.94 -2.06
CA TRP A 213 -17.34 10.46 -2.61
C TRP A 213 -17.66 11.87 -3.14
N PRO A 214 -16.87 12.89 -2.76
CA PRO A 214 -17.20 14.28 -3.08
C PRO A 214 -17.49 14.50 -4.57
#